data_AF-A0A1A8JMQ7-F1
#
_entry.id   AF-A0A1A8JMQ7-F1
#
_cell.length_a   1.000
_cell.length_b   1.000
_cell.length_c   1.000
_cell.angle_alpha   90.00
_cell.angle_beta   90.00
_cell.angle_gamma   90.00
#
_symmetry.space_group_name_H-M   'P 1'
#
loop_
_entity.id
_entity.type
_entity.pdbx_description
1 polymer ?
#
loop_
_entity_poly.entity_id
_entity_poly.type
_entity_poly.pdbx_seq_one_letter_code
_entity_poly.pdbx_strand_id
1 'polypeptide(L)'
;KLWSTKSTRPLYSFEDSCDYVYDAMWSPAHPALFACVDLSGRLDLWNLNNDTEVPTASVCVDGSPALNRVRWSHSGKEIATGDSEGQVQVYDVGEQICVPKADEWTRFVRTLAEINENRDEAEELANV
;
A
#
# COMPACT_ATOMS: atom_id res chain seq x y z
N LYS A 1 6.34 4.49 4.60
CA LYS A 1 7.64 3.78 4.62
C LYS A 1 7.40 2.28 4.75
N LEU A 2 8.14 1.46 4.01
CA LEU A 2 8.14 0.00 4.09
C LEU A 2 9.29 -0.47 4.97
N TRP A 3 9.02 -1.40 5.90
CA TRP A 3 10.01 -1.96 6.81
C TRP A 3 10.03 -3.48 6.70
N SER A 4 11.20 -4.06 6.96
CA SER A 4 11.38 -5.51 7.13
C SER A 4 11.92 -5.78 8.51
N THR A 5 11.46 -6.87 9.13
CA THR A 5 11.94 -7.32 10.45
C THR A 5 13.41 -7.74 10.44
N LYS A 6 13.99 -7.95 9.25
CA LYS A 6 15.41 -8.30 9.06
C LYS A 6 16.33 -7.08 9.00
N SER A 7 15.78 -5.88 8.99
CA SER A 7 16.52 -4.63 8.80
C SER A 7 16.17 -3.63 9.89
N THR A 8 17.16 -2.88 10.36
CA THR A 8 16.96 -1.76 11.30
C THR A 8 16.66 -0.44 10.60
N ARG A 9 16.63 -0.44 9.26
CA ARG A 9 16.34 0.72 8.40
C ARG A 9 15.16 0.40 7.47
N PRO A 10 14.39 1.40 7.02
CA PRO A 10 13.33 1.18 6.06
C PRO A 10 13.90 0.63 4.75
N LEU A 11 13.14 -0.26 4.10
CA LEU A 11 13.47 -0.80 2.78
C LEU A 11 13.15 0.22 1.68
N TYR A 12 12.04 0.94 1.83
CA TYR A 12 11.53 1.85 0.82
C TYR A 12 10.74 2.99 1.47
N SER A 13 10.76 4.16 0.85
CA SER A 13 9.91 5.29 1.19
C SER A 13 9.06 5.63 -0.02
N PHE A 14 7.75 5.69 0.16
CA PHE A 14 6.81 6.12 -0.87
C PHE A 14 6.77 7.64 -0.82
N GLU A 15 6.96 8.30 -1.96
CA GLU A 15 7.03 9.77 -2.07
C GLU A 15 5.77 10.40 -2.68
N ASP A 16 4.78 9.59 -3.05
CA ASP A 16 3.55 10.10 -3.67
C ASP A 16 2.72 10.96 -2.71
N SER A 17 1.90 11.84 -3.29
CA SER A 17 1.24 13.01 -2.68
C SER A 17 0.09 12.68 -1.71
N CYS A 18 0.26 11.68 -0.86
CA CYS A 18 -0.64 11.45 0.26
C CYS A 18 -0.44 12.56 1.29
N ASP A 19 -1.54 13.09 1.82
CA ASP A 19 -1.49 13.89 3.04
C ASP A 19 -1.15 12.97 4.23
N TYR A 20 -1.36 13.39 5.46
CA TYR A 20 -1.10 12.56 6.64
C TYR A 20 -1.83 11.20 6.55
N VAL A 21 -1.06 10.13 6.31
CA VAL A 21 -1.56 8.75 6.30
C VAL A 21 -1.94 8.34 7.72
N TYR A 22 -3.18 7.90 7.91
CA TYR A 22 -3.73 7.56 9.21
C TYR A 22 -3.79 6.06 9.49
N ASP A 23 -3.97 5.25 8.46
CA ASP A 23 -3.98 3.81 8.59
C ASP A 23 -3.50 3.14 7.30
N ALA A 24 -2.89 1.97 7.44
CA ALA A 24 -2.46 1.15 6.32
C ALA A 24 -2.58 -0.32 6.67
N MET A 25 -3.01 -1.14 5.71
CA MET A 25 -3.22 -2.56 5.94
C MET A 25 -2.90 -3.38 4.69
N TRP A 26 -2.14 -4.45 4.87
CA TRP A 26 -1.88 -5.45 3.84
C TRP A 26 -3.13 -6.24 3.49
N SER A 27 -3.27 -6.61 2.22
CA SER A 27 -4.26 -7.58 1.79
C SER A 27 -3.97 -8.93 2.43
N PRO A 28 -4.98 -9.64 2.97
CA PRO A 28 -4.81 -10.98 3.50
C PRO A 28 -4.71 -12.05 2.39
N ALA A 29 -5.04 -11.70 1.14
CA ALA A 29 -5.11 -12.64 0.01
C ALA A 29 -4.00 -12.41 -1.02
N HIS A 30 -3.49 -11.18 -1.17
CA HIS A 30 -2.51 -10.82 -2.19
C HIS A 30 -1.20 -10.32 -1.56
N PRO A 31 -0.04 -10.95 -1.82
CA PRO A 31 1.16 -10.76 -1.00
C PRO A 31 1.85 -9.40 -1.15
N ALA A 32 1.73 -8.80 -2.35
CA ALA A 32 2.35 -7.51 -2.66
C ALA A 32 1.38 -6.33 -2.52
N LEU A 33 0.12 -6.57 -2.13
CA LEU A 33 -0.94 -5.56 -2.15
C LEU A 33 -1.23 -5.03 -0.75
N PHE A 34 -1.30 -3.71 -0.59
CA PHE A 34 -1.78 -3.07 0.63
C PHE A 34 -2.63 -1.85 0.29
N ALA A 35 -3.40 -1.41 1.28
CA ALA A 35 -4.22 -0.21 1.22
C ALA A 35 -3.73 0.81 2.25
N CYS A 36 -3.86 2.10 1.96
CA CYS A 36 -3.69 3.16 2.94
C CYS A 36 -4.75 4.25 2.78
N VAL A 37 -4.99 4.97 3.87
CA VAL A 37 -5.96 6.07 3.91
C VAL A 37 -5.34 7.31 4.54
N ASP A 38 -5.76 8.49 4.09
CA ASP A 38 -5.19 9.78 4.52
C ASP A 38 -6.22 10.84 4.95
N LEU A 39 -5.69 11.99 5.39
CA LEU A 39 -6.43 13.16 5.83
C LEU A 39 -7.31 13.78 4.72
N SER A 40 -6.98 13.58 3.44
CA SER A 40 -7.68 14.18 2.30
C SER A 40 -8.92 13.40 1.86
N GLY A 41 -9.24 12.31 2.58
CA GLY A 41 -10.35 11.43 2.23
C GLY A 41 -10.00 10.42 1.14
N ARG A 42 -8.70 10.17 0.94
CA ARG A 42 -8.20 9.29 -0.11
C ARG A 42 -7.96 7.89 0.43
N LEU A 43 -8.40 6.88 -0.35
CA LEU A 43 -8.04 5.48 -0.20
C LEU A 43 -7.19 5.08 -1.40
N ASP A 44 -5.97 4.63 -1.13
CA ASP A 44 -5.01 4.21 -2.14
C ASP A 44 -4.67 2.73 -1.99
N LEU A 45 -4.60 2.04 -3.14
CA LEU A 45 -4.15 0.67 -3.29
C LEU A 45 -2.78 0.62 -3.95
N TRP A 46 -1.86 -0.07 -3.30
CA TRP A 46 -0.48 -0.19 -3.73
C TRP A 46 -0.13 -1.66 -3.96
N ASN A 47 0.37 -1.98 -5.15
CA ASN A 47 0.97 -3.27 -5.44
C ASN A 47 2.47 -3.09 -5.66
N LEU A 48 3.30 -3.67 -4.78
CA LEU A 48 4.76 -3.54 -4.87
C LEU A 48 5.35 -4.20 -6.13
N ASN A 49 4.65 -5.14 -6.76
CA ASN A 49 5.09 -5.74 -8.03
C ASN A 49 4.85 -4.83 -9.24
N ASN A 50 4.16 -3.71 -9.04
CA ASN A 50 3.92 -2.67 -10.05
C ASN A 50 4.79 -1.45 -9.74
N ASP A 51 4.67 -0.42 -10.58
CA ASP A 51 5.29 0.88 -10.33
C ASP A 51 4.84 1.43 -8.97
N THR A 52 5.80 1.81 -8.13
CA THR A 52 5.58 2.36 -6.79
C THR A 52 5.68 3.89 -6.74
N GLU A 53 5.83 4.56 -7.89
CA GLU A 53 5.70 6.02 -7.99
C GLU A 53 4.24 6.47 -7.88
N VAL A 54 3.28 5.61 -8.25
CA VAL A 54 1.85 5.89 -8.20
C VAL A 54 1.05 4.69 -7.67
N PRO A 55 -0.10 4.92 -7.01
CA PRO A 55 -0.98 3.85 -6.57
C PRO A 55 -1.57 3.11 -7.77
N THR A 56 -1.80 1.81 -7.59
CA THR A 56 -2.48 0.95 -8.58
C THR A 56 -3.94 1.35 -8.77
N ALA A 57 -4.60 1.82 -7.71
CA ALA A 57 -5.93 2.39 -7.76
C ALA A 57 -6.12 3.39 -6.61
N SER A 58 -6.97 4.39 -6.85
CA SER A 58 -7.27 5.45 -5.89
C SER A 58 -8.74 5.82 -5.95
N VAL A 59 -9.31 6.13 -4.79
CA VAL A 59 -10.63 6.75 -4.69
C VAL A 59 -10.59 7.87 -3.66
N CYS A 60 -11.25 8.99 -3.97
CA CYS A 60 -11.48 10.07 -3.01
C CYS A 60 -12.96 10.08 -2.66
N VAL A 61 -13.25 10.14 -1.37
CA VAL A 61 -14.62 10.29 -0.87
C VAL A 61 -15.14 11.69 -1.18
N ASP A 62 -16.38 11.80 -1.65
CA ASP A 62 -17.03 13.09 -1.87
C ASP A 62 -17.06 13.93 -0.59
N GLY A 63 -16.63 15.20 -0.70
CA GLY A 63 -16.48 16.10 0.44
C GLY A 63 -15.17 15.93 1.21
N SER A 64 -14.33 14.97 0.83
CA SER A 64 -12.99 14.75 1.39
C SER A 64 -12.92 14.68 2.93
N PRO A 65 -13.82 13.95 3.61
CA PRO A 65 -13.68 13.73 5.05
C PRO A 65 -12.45 12.87 5.33
N ALA A 66 -11.75 13.14 6.43
CA ALA A 66 -10.53 12.42 6.77
C ALA A 66 -10.81 10.93 7.01
N LEU A 67 -10.09 10.04 6.32
CA LEU A 67 -10.25 8.60 6.49
C LEU A 67 -9.31 8.08 7.59
N ASN A 68 -9.87 7.57 8.67
CA ASN A 68 -9.13 7.23 9.90
C ASN A 68 -8.71 5.76 9.97
N ARG A 69 -9.44 4.88 9.28
CA ARG A 69 -9.27 3.42 9.37
C ARG A 69 -9.51 2.77 8.01
N VAL A 70 -8.73 1.74 7.74
CA VAL A 70 -8.91 0.84 6.59
C VAL A 70 -8.87 -0.61 7.03
N ARG A 71 -9.81 -1.44 6.59
CA ARG A 71 -9.87 -2.87 6.91
C ARG A 71 -10.20 -3.68 5.67
N TRP A 72 -9.39 -4.70 5.42
CA TRP A 72 -9.69 -5.71 4.42
C TRP A 72 -10.69 -6.73 4.96
N SER A 73 -11.60 -7.16 4.10
CA SER A 73 -12.31 -8.43 4.27
C SER A 73 -11.33 -9.59 4.37
N HIS A 74 -11.73 -10.69 5.03
CA HIS A 74 -10.90 -11.89 5.12
C HIS A 74 -10.63 -12.54 3.76
N SER A 75 -11.53 -12.35 2.79
CA SER A 75 -11.38 -12.80 1.40
C SER A 75 -10.37 -11.95 0.62
N GLY A 76 -10.08 -10.72 1.08
CA GLY A 76 -9.30 -9.72 0.36
C GLY A 76 -10.04 -9.05 -0.80
N LYS A 77 -11.35 -9.31 -0.99
CA LYS A 77 -12.11 -8.78 -2.14
C LYS A 77 -12.76 -7.43 -1.86
N GLU A 78 -13.15 -7.19 -0.61
CA GLU A 78 -13.72 -5.94 -0.16
C GLU A 78 -12.81 -5.19 0.82
N ILE A 79 -12.92 -3.87 0.84
CA ILE A 79 -12.29 -2.97 1.82
C ILE A 79 -13.34 -2.10 2.45
N ALA A 80 -13.29 -1.96 3.78
CA ALA A 80 -14.06 -0.98 4.52
C ALA A 80 -13.18 0.18 4.98
N THR A 81 -13.63 1.41 4.79
CA THR A 81 -13.03 2.63 5.35
C THR A 81 -13.99 3.30 6.33
N GLY A 82 -13.44 3.97 7.34
CA GLY A 82 -14.21 4.79 8.29
C GLY A 82 -13.67 6.21 8.33
N ASP A 83 -14.55 7.20 8.24
CA ASP A 83 -14.18 8.61 8.16
C ASP A 83 -14.33 9.37 9.50
N SER A 84 -14.03 10.68 9.50
CA SER A 84 -14.15 11.55 10.67
C SER A 84 -15.58 11.86 11.10
N GLU A 85 -16.54 11.70 10.19
CA GLU A 85 -17.96 11.96 10.40
C GLU A 85 -18.72 10.71 10.88
N GLY A 86 -18.01 9.59 11.04
CA GLY A 86 -18.56 8.32 11.48
C GLY A 86 -19.24 7.51 10.36
N GLN A 87 -19.04 7.87 9.10
CA GLN A 87 -19.52 7.06 7.98
C GLN A 87 -18.56 5.92 7.68
N VAL A 88 -19.12 4.81 7.22
CA VAL A 88 -18.38 3.64 6.78
C VAL A 88 -18.72 3.36 5.32
N GLN A 89 -17.69 3.26 4.49
CA GLN A 89 -17.83 2.94 3.08
C GLN A 89 -17.17 1.59 2.80
N VAL A 90 -17.80 0.79 1.94
CA VAL A 90 -17.30 -0.52 1.54
C VAL A 90 -17.10 -0.53 0.03
N TYR A 91 -15.91 -0.91 -0.40
CA TYR A 91 -15.50 -0.95 -1.79
C TYR A 91 -15.24 -2.39 -2.23
N ASP A 92 -15.67 -2.74 -3.43
CA ASP A 92 -15.18 -3.90 -4.15
C ASP A 92 -13.84 -3.53 -4.81
N VAL A 93 -12.82 -4.35 -4.59
CA VAL A 93 -11.45 -4.10 -5.08
C VAL A 93 -11.29 -4.51 -6.55
N GLY A 94 -12.18 -5.36 -7.06
CA GLY A 94 -12.12 -5.95 -8.40
C GLY A 94 -11.15 -7.12 -8.49
N GLU A 95 -11.56 -8.17 -9.19
CA GLU A 95 -10.80 -9.42 -9.31
C GLU A 95 -9.41 -9.23 -9.90
N GLN A 96 -9.25 -8.26 -10.82
CA GLN A 96 -7.97 -7.97 -11.47
C GLN A 96 -6.90 -7.41 -10.53
N ILE A 97 -7.28 -6.87 -9.36
CA ILE A 97 -6.36 -6.34 -8.35
C ILE A 97 -6.23 -7.31 -7.18
N CYS A 98 -7.34 -7.84 -6.67
CA CYS A 98 -7.32 -8.61 -5.42
C CYS A 98 -6.94 -10.08 -5.58
N VAL A 99 -7.08 -10.68 -6.78
CA VAL A 99 -6.76 -12.09 -7.00
C VAL A 99 -5.31 -12.21 -7.47
N PRO A 100 -4.39 -12.75 -6.65
CA PRO A 100 -3.00 -12.93 -7.06
C PRO A 100 -2.90 -13.98 -8.18
N LYS A 101 -2.03 -13.71 -9.15
CA LYS A 101 -1.62 -14.70 -10.15
C LYS A 101 -0.73 -15.76 -9.51
N ALA A 102 -0.58 -16.92 -10.17
CA ALA A 102 0.20 -18.03 -9.66
C ALA A 102 1.67 -17.69 -9.37
N ASP A 103 2.25 -16.73 -10.10
CA ASP A 103 3.63 -16.27 -9.98
C ASP A 103 3.80 -15.02 -9.10
N GLU A 104 2.72 -14.49 -8.52
CA GLU A 104 2.72 -13.20 -7.83
C GLU A 104 3.65 -13.16 -6.61
N TRP A 105 3.73 -14.27 -5.86
CA TRP A 105 4.67 -14.40 -4.74
C TRP A 105 6.12 -14.40 -5.22
N THR A 106 6.40 -15.12 -6.30
CA THR A 106 7.75 -15.19 -6.89
C THR A 106 8.20 -13.83 -7.40
N ARG A 107 7.29 -13.06 -8.02
CA ARG A 107 7.53 -11.68 -8.41
C ARG A 107 7.82 -10.81 -7.19
N PHE A 108 7.03 -10.94 -6.13
CA PHE A 108 7.20 -10.16 -4.91
C PHE A 108 8.56 -10.38 -4.23
N VAL A 109 9.02 -11.63 -4.16
CA VAL A 109 10.35 -11.93 -3.62
C VAL A 109 11.46 -11.26 -4.44
N ARG A 110 11.34 -11.19 -5.77
CA ARG A 110 12.31 -10.52 -6.64
C ARG A 110 12.27 -9.01 -6.44
N THR A 111 11.10 -8.41 -6.44
CA THR A 111 10.92 -6.97 -6.16
C THR A 111 11.53 -6.59 -4.81
N LEU A 112 11.35 -7.39 -3.76
CA LEU A 112 11.97 -7.11 -2.46
C LEU A 112 13.49 -7.20 -2.49
N ALA A 113 14.07 -8.09 -3.30
CA ALA A 113 15.52 -8.16 -3.49
C ALA A 113 16.03 -6.91 -4.20
N GLU A 114 15.38 -6.50 -5.29
CA GLU A 114 15.70 -5.29 -6.05
C GLU A 114 15.59 -4.02 -5.18
N ILE A 115 14.53 -3.89 -4.38
CA ILE A 115 14.37 -2.77 -3.43
C ILE A 115 15.52 -2.75 -2.41
N ASN A 116 15.95 -3.91 -1.92
CA ASN A 116 17.04 -3.99 -0.96
C ASN A 116 18.39 -3.63 -1.61
N GLU A 117 18.67 -4.11 -2.82
CA GLU A 117 19.88 -3.79 -3.59
C GLU A 117 19.95 -2.28 -3.87
N ASN A 118 18.88 -1.68 -4.39
CA ASN A 118 18.80 -0.24 -4.66
C ASN A 118 19.04 0.61 -3.40
N ARG A 119 18.55 0.14 -2.24
CA ARG A 119 18.80 0.81 -0.96
C ARG A 119 20.28 0.76 -0.61
N ASP A 120 20.90 -0.41 -0.70
CA ASP A 120 22.30 -0.61 -0.31
C ASP A 120 23.24 0.22 -1.23
N GLU A 121 22.96 0.29 -2.55
CA GLU A 121 23.67 1.16 -3.49
C GLU A 121 23.53 2.66 -3.15
N ALA A 122 22.32 3.11 -2.82
CA ALA A 122 22.08 4.51 -2.43
C ALA A 122 22.84 4.88 -1.14
N GLU A 123 22.99 3.94 -0.21
CA GLU A 123 23.79 4.13 1.00
C GLU A 123 25.29 4.20 0.70
N GLU A 124 25.81 3.36 -0.20
CA GLU A 124 27.21 3.43 -0.61
C GLU A 124 27.54 4.80 -1.23
N LEU A 125 26.68 5.29 -2.13
CA LEU A 125 26.84 6.61 -2.75
C LEU A 125 26.76 7.77 -1.76
N ALA A 126 25.94 7.67 -0.71
CA ALA A 126 25.80 8.72 0.30
C ALA A 126 26.98 8.78 1.29
N ASN A 127 27.79 7.72 1.37
CA ASN A 127 28.94 7.61 2.28
C ASN A 127 30.30 7.90 1.62
N VAL A 128 30.32 8.28 0.34
CA VAL A 128 31.50 8.73 -0.43
C VAL A 128 31.55 10.25 -0.47
#